data_AF-A0A7X6WCL6-F1
#
_entry.id   AF-A0A7X6WCL6-F1
#
_cell.length_a   1.000
_cell.length_b   1.000
_cell.length_c   1.000
_cell.angle_alpha   90.00
_cell.angle_beta   90.00
_cell.angle_gamma   90.00
#
_symmetry.space_group_name_H-M   'P 1'
#
loop_
_entity.id
_entity.type
_entity.pdbx_description
1 polymer ?
#
loop_
_entity_poly.entity_id
_entity_poly.type
_entity_poly.pdbx_seq_one_letter_code
_entity_poly.pdbx_strand_id
1 'polypeptide(L)' 'MGKPEDDVIEDFDLYEVDGINAYVDVGVLTKNDELIVKHAKVLFKERLVVEGMAF' A
#
# COMPACT_ATOMS: atom_id res chain seq x y z
N MET A 1 9.02 -7.29 -1.49
CA MET A 1 8.86 -5.85 -1.75
C MET A 1 9.58 -5.14 -0.62
N GLY A 2 10.59 -4.34 -0.95
CA GLY A 2 11.44 -3.64 0.03
C GLY A 2 10.96 -2.21 0.26
N LYS A 3 11.55 -1.52 1.24
CA LYS A 3 11.40 -0.08 1.43
C LYS A 3 11.84 0.65 0.14
N PRO A 4 11.13 1.70 -0.32
CA PRO A 4 11.61 2.59 -1.36
C PRO A 4 13.00 3.15 -1.02
N GLU A 5 13.80 3.46 -2.04
CA GLU A 5 15.07 4.15 -1.82
C GLU A 5 14.81 5.55 -1.25
N ASP A 6 15.74 6.07 -0.43
CA ASP A 6 15.54 7.31 0.32
C ASP A 6 15.36 8.55 -0.58
N ASP A 7 15.80 8.47 -1.83
CA ASP A 7 15.68 9.50 -2.88
C ASP A 7 14.32 9.55 -3.57
N VAL A 8 13.51 8.48 -3.46
CA VAL A 8 12.15 8.41 -4.05
C VAL A 8 11.05 8.30 -3.00
N ILE A 9 11.38 8.31 -1.70
CA ILE A 9 10.40 8.11 -0.63
C ILE A 9 9.35 9.23 -0.55
N GLU A 10 9.67 10.42 -1.06
CA GLU A 10 8.73 11.54 -1.16
C GLU A 10 7.62 11.28 -2.19
N ASP A 11 7.85 10.38 -3.13
CA ASP A 11 6.87 9.93 -4.13
C ASP A 11 5.96 8.82 -3.58
N PHE A 12 6.08 8.45 -2.31
CA PHE A 12 5.23 7.43 -1.67
C PHE A 12 4.61 7.92 -0.36
N ASP A 13 3.30 7.72 -0.23
CA ASP A 13 2.62 7.76 1.06
C ASP A 13 2.86 6.48 1.84
N LEU A 14 3.20 6.63 3.13
CA LEU A 14 3.41 5.51 4.05
C LEU A 14 2.14 5.26 4.88
N TYR A 15 1.64 4.04 4.81
CA TYR A 15 0.55 3.53 5.64
C TYR A 15 1.02 2.36 6.48
N GLU A 16 0.79 2.40 7.79
CA GLU A 16 1.03 1.26 8.67
C GLU A 16 -0.25 0.42 8.80
N VAL A 17 -0.16 -0.88 8.48
CA VAL A 17 -1.28 -1.83 8.62
C VAL A 17 -0.77 -3.10 9.31
N ASP A 18 -1.27 -3.40 10.51
CA ASP A 18 -0.87 -4.55 11.32
C ASP A 18 0.66 -4.70 11.51
N GLY A 19 1.38 -3.58 11.66
CA GLY A 19 2.84 -3.56 11.79
C GLY A 19 3.61 -3.75 10.47
N ILE A 20 2.90 -3.74 9.33
CA ILE A 20 3.48 -3.73 7.99
C ILE A 20 3.43 -2.31 7.44
N ASN A 21 4.59 -1.80 7.03
CA ASN A 21 4.72 -0.53 6.32
C ASN A 21 4.37 -0.75 4.84
N ALA A 22 3.26 -0.18 4.39
CA ALA A 22 2.82 -0.15 3.00
C ALA A 22 3.17 1.21 2.39
N TYR A 23 4.01 1.20 1.35
CA TYR A 23 4.37 2.38 0.56
C TYR A 23 3.49 2.42 -0.68
N VAL A 24 2.72 3.50 -0.83
CA VAL A 24 1.81 3.70 -1.96
C VAL A 24 2.26 4.93 -2.73
N ASP A 25 2.49 4.79 -4.03
CA ASP A 25 2.88 5.90 -4.91
C ASP A 25 1.80 6.99 -4.91
N VAL A 26 2.18 8.26 -4.63
CA VAL A 26 1.23 9.40 -4.59
C VAL A 26 0.58 9.69 -5.95
N GLY A 27 1.18 9.23 -7.05
CA GLY A 27 0.62 9.27 -8.39
C GLY A 27 -0.44 8.20 -8.67
N VAL A 28 -0.73 7.31 -7.72
CA VAL A 28 -1.79 6.31 -7.87
C VAL A 28 -3.14 7.00 -8.03
N LEU A 29 -3.72 6.87 -9.22
CA LEU A 29 -5.10 7.25 -9.46
C LEU A 29 -6.00 6.26 -8.73
N THR A 30 -6.92 6.77 -7.91
CA THR A 30 -7.91 5.97 -7.19
C THR A 30 -9.25 6.06 -7.88
N LYS A 31 -9.97 4.94 -7.91
CA LYS A 31 -11.34 4.89 -8.40
C LYS A 31 -12.26 5.33 -7.25
N ASN A 32 -12.87 6.51 -7.40
CA ASN A 32 -13.73 7.18 -6.41
C ASN A 32 -12.97 7.87 -5.26
N ASP A 33 -11.74 8.34 -5.50
CA ASP A 33 -10.93 9.05 -4.49
C ASP A 33 -10.63 8.22 -3.22
N GLU A 34 -10.89 6.91 -3.25
CA GLU A 34 -10.69 6.00 -2.12
C GLU A 34 -9.64 4.94 -2.46
N LEU A 35 -8.64 4.82 -1.58
CA LEU A 35 -7.68 3.72 -1.58
C LEU A 35 -7.88 2.89 -0.31
N ILE A 36 -8.01 1.58 -0.46
CA ILE A 36 -8.20 0.67 0.67
C ILE A 36 -7.01 -0.28 0.73
N VAL A 37 -6.17 -0.10 1.74
CA VAL A 37 -5.05 -1.00 2.05
C VAL A 37 -5.47 -1.93 3.19
N LYS A 38 -5.56 -3.23 2.91
CA LYS A 38 -5.94 -4.26 3.88
C LYS A 38 -4.83 -5.28 4.01
N HIS A 39 -4.48 -5.59 5.26
CA HIS A 39 -3.72 -6.78 5.59
C HIS A 39 -4.69 -7.89 6.01
N ALA A 40 -4.57 -9.06 5.38
CA ALA A 40 -5.39 -10.22 5.69
C ALA A 40 -4.49 -11.42 5.98
N LYS A 41 -4.59 -11.95 7.20
CA LYS A 41 -3.92 -13.17 7.63
C LYS A 41 -4.92 -14.30 7.76
N VAL A 42 -4.79 -15.33 6.93
CA VAL A 42 -5.64 -16.53 6.97
C VAL A 42 -4.76 -17.75 7.22
N LEU A 43 -4.85 -18.30 8.44
CA LEU A 43 -4.06 -19.43 8.93
C LEU A 43 -2.55 -19.16 8.81
N PHE A 44 -1.94 -19.62 7.72
CA PHE A 44 -0.51 -19.51 7.41
C PHE A 44 -0.22 -18.64 6.17
N LYS A 45 -1.26 -18.04 5.57
CA LYS A 45 -1.13 -17.17 4.40
C LYS A 45 -1.37 -15.73 4.82
N GLU A 46 -0.40 -14.89 4.56
CA GLU A 46 -0.51 -13.44 4.66
C GLU A 46 -0.77 -12.88 3.26
N ARG A 47 -1.70 -11.94 3.16
CA ARG A 47 -2.05 -11.26 1.91
C ARG A 47 -2.22 -9.78 2.20
N LEU A 48 -1.43 -8.97 1.51
CA LEU A 48 -1.68 -7.55 1.38
C LEU A 48 -2.63 -7.35 0.19
N VAL A 49 -3.73 -6.63 0.40
CA VAL A 49 -4.72 -6.31 -0.62
C VAL A 49 -4.79 -4.80 -0.72
N VAL A 50 -4.49 -4.26 -1.91
CA VAL A 50 -4.69 -2.85 -2.24
C VAL A 50 -5.87 -2.80 -3.20
N GLU A 51 -6.97 -2.19 -2.77
CA GLU A 51 -8.19 -1.98 -3.57
C GLU A 51 -8.32 -0.49 -3.90
N GLY A 52 -8.94 -0.19 -5.04
CA GLY A 52 -9.21 1.19 -5.44
C GLY A 52 -8.21 1.77 -6.44
N MET A 53 -7.13 1.07 -6.82
CA MET A 53 -6.27 1.51 -7.93
C MET A 53 -7.06 1.55 -9.25
N ALA A 54 -7.09 2.71 -9.89
CA ALA A 54 -7.53 2.87 -11.27
C ALA A 54 -6.36 2.52 -12.21
N PHE A 55 -6.59 1.56 -13.10
CA PHE A 55 -5.65 1.08 -14.12
C PHE A 55 -5.81 1.83 -15.44
#